data_AF-A0A7X2L4A6-F1
#
_entry.id   AF-A0A7X2L4A6-F1
#
_cell.length_a   1.000
_cell.length_b   1.000
_cell.length_c   1.000
_cell.angle_alpha   90.00
_cell.angle_beta   90.00
_cell.angle_gamma   90.00
#
_symmetry.space_group_name_H-M   'P 1'
#
loop_
_entity.id
_entity.type
_entity.pdbx_description
1 polymer ?
#
loop_
_entity_poly.entity_id
_entity_poly.type
_entity_poly.pdbx_seq_one_letter_code
_entity_poly.pdbx_strand_id
1 'polypeptide(L)'
;MNKYYPYVTTADSYEFGNISFVENSDIKSCIDSLEYRFVDSIDAEYNIYKYLEVEQLNSLMTYEQISNLHEDEQNQMKYWKPQTIKEIIFNNWD
;
A
#
# COMPACT_ATOMS: atom_id res chain seq x y z
N MET A 1 -10.90 -7.50 -6.37
CA MET A 1 -10.63 -6.21 -5.71
C MET A 1 -9.91 -6.52 -4.41
N ASN A 2 -8.71 -5.97 -4.23
CA ASN A 2 -7.62 -6.40 -3.33
C ASN A 2 -8.04 -7.04 -2.00
N LYS A 3 -8.05 -8.38 -1.98
CA LYS A 3 -8.19 -9.17 -0.75
C LYS A 3 -6.91 -9.15 0.11
N TYR A 4 -5.76 -8.89 -0.51
CA TYR A 4 -4.44 -9.05 0.12
C TYR A 4 -3.70 -7.72 0.33
N TYR A 5 -4.04 -6.69 -0.46
CA TYR A 5 -3.36 -5.39 -0.43
C TYR A 5 -4.32 -4.20 -0.44
N PRO A 6 -5.09 -3.97 0.63
CA PRO A 6 -5.81 -2.72 0.79
C PRO A 6 -4.85 -1.64 1.32
N TYR A 7 -3.67 -1.52 0.71
CA TYR A 7 -2.67 -0.52 1.09
C TYR A 7 -3.09 0.84 0.55
N VAL A 8 -3.08 1.85 1.40
CA VAL A 8 -3.38 3.23 1.03
C VAL A 8 -2.36 4.15 1.65
N THR A 9 -2.15 5.29 1.01
CA THR A 9 -1.25 6.34 1.49
C THR A 9 -1.72 7.67 0.91
N THR A 10 -1.14 8.78 1.37
CA THR A 10 -1.50 10.12 0.91
C THR A 10 -0.45 10.66 -0.05
N ALA A 11 -0.88 10.94 -1.28
CA ALA A 11 -0.09 11.69 -2.25
C ALA A 11 -0.19 13.20 -1.97
N ASP A 12 0.93 13.89 -2.03
CA ASP A 12 1.04 15.36 -1.99
C ASP A 12 0.86 15.95 -3.39
N SER A 13 1.62 15.43 -4.35
CA SER A 13 1.60 15.87 -5.74
C SER A 13 1.87 14.73 -6.71
N TYR A 14 1.44 14.91 -7.97
CA TYR A 14 1.75 14.02 -9.08
C TYR A 14 2.29 14.86 -10.24
N GLU A 15 3.56 14.64 -10.60
CA GLU A 15 4.23 15.37 -11.68
C GLU A 15 5.05 14.40 -12.55
N PHE A 16 4.80 14.43 -13.86
CA PHE A 16 5.55 13.64 -14.86
C PHE A 16 5.68 12.14 -14.53
N GLY A 17 4.60 11.51 -14.04
CA GLY A 17 4.65 10.10 -13.66
C GLY A 17 5.33 9.82 -12.32
N ASN A 18 5.63 10.85 -11.52
CA ASN A 18 6.19 10.70 -10.18
C ASN A 18 5.21 11.23 -9.12
N ILE A 19 4.93 10.39 -8.12
CA ILE A 19 4.15 10.78 -6.94
C ILE A 19 5.11 11.22 -5.82
N SER A 20 4.85 12.40 -5.28
CA SER A 20 5.37 12.85 -3.99
C SER A 20 4.38 12.45 -2.90
N PHE A 21 4.88 11.90 -1.79
CA PHE A 21 4.02 11.43 -0.69
C PHE A 21 4.10 12.38 0.50
N VAL A 22 3.01 12.46 1.26
CA VAL A 22 2.94 13.34 2.42
C VAL A 22 3.69 12.72 3.60
N GLU A 23 4.72 13.40 4.08
CA GLU A 23 5.45 13.06 5.31
C GLU A 23 4.86 13.81 6.52
N ASN A 24 3.60 13.54 6.86
CA ASN A 24 2.93 14.21 7.98
C ASN A 24 2.38 13.21 9.01
N SER A 25 2.97 13.23 10.21
CA SER A 25 2.56 12.39 11.36
C SER A 25 1.14 12.70 11.87
N ASP A 26 0.61 13.88 11.60
CA ASP A 26 -0.75 14.27 12.01
C ASP A 26 -1.81 13.50 11.19
N ILE A 27 -1.49 13.18 9.93
CA ILE A 27 -2.36 12.37 9.06
C ILE A 27 -2.45 10.95 9.59
N LYS A 28 -1.32 10.35 10.00
CA LYS A 28 -1.30 9.02 10.63
C LYS A 28 -2.19 9.00 11.86
N SER A 29 -2.02 9.98 12.74
CA SER A 29 -2.83 10.11 13.96
C SER A 29 -4.32 10.25 13.67
N CYS A 30 -4.68 10.99 12.61
CA CYS A 30 -6.07 11.12 12.16
C CYS A 30 -6.61 9.80 11.60
N ILE A 31 -5.83 9.08 10.79
CA ILE A 31 -6.25 7.80 10.22
C ILE A 31 -6.37 6.71 11.29
N ASP A 32 -5.47 6.69 12.27
CA ASP A 32 -5.54 5.75 13.39
C ASP A 32 -6.78 5.98 14.25
N SER A 33 -7.29 7.21 14.30
CA SER A 33 -8.58 7.51 14.96
C SER A 33 -9.80 6.98 14.18
N LEU A 34 -9.63 6.57 12.91
CA LEU A 34 -10.68 5.97 12.08
C LEU A 34 -10.72 4.44 12.30
N GLU A 35 -11.05 4.05 13.53
CA GLU A 35 -10.93 2.67 14.03
C GLU A 35 -11.63 1.62 13.16
N TYR A 36 -12.70 1.99 12.45
CA TYR A 36 -13.56 1.06 11.72
C TYR A 36 -13.06 0.68 10.30
N ARG A 37 -12.03 1.37 9.77
CA ARG A 37 -11.46 1.07 8.44
C ARG A 37 -9.97 0.75 8.45
N PHE A 38 -9.27 0.97 9.55
CA PHE A 38 -7.79 0.90 9.58
C PHE A 38 -7.22 0.07 10.72
N VAL A 39 -8.06 -0.48 11.60
CA VAL A 39 -7.61 -1.30 12.73
C VAL A 39 -7.36 -2.72 12.26
N ASP A 40 -6.16 -3.24 12.52
CA ASP A 40 -5.78 -4.66 12.45
C ASP A 40 -6.52 -5.46 13.55
N SER A 41 -7.85 -5.41 13.58
CA SER A 41 -8.64 -6.29 14.45
C SER A 41 -8.70 -7.66 13.79
N ILE A 42 -8.28 -8.68 14.53
CA ILE A 42 -8.16 -10.09 14.12
C ILE A 42 -9.43 -10.65 13.44
N ASP A 43 -10.60 -10.04 13.66
CA ASP A 43 -11.90 -10.53 13.17
C ASP A 43 -12.44 -9.82 11.91
N ALA A 44 -11.77 -8.80 11.37
CA ALA A 44 -12.27 -8.09 10.20
C ALA A 44 -11.73 -8.70 8.90
N GLU A 45 -12.40 -9.75 8.45
CA GLU A 45 -12.06 -10.49 7.23
C GLU A 45 -12.12 -9.64 5.94
N TYR A 46 -12.77 -8.47 5.96
CA TYR A 46 -12.99 -7.61 4.79
C TYR A 46 -13.05 -6.12 5.20
N ASN A 47 -12.64 -5.23 4.28
CA ASN A 47 -12.75 -3.76 4.36
C ASN A 47 -11.80 -3.00 5.32
N ILE A 48 -10.73 -3.62 5.80
CA ILE A 48 -9.64 -2.88 6.46
C ILE A 48 -8.66 -2.41 5.39
N TYR A 49 -8.35 -1.12 5.39
CA TYR A 49 -7.21 -0.55 4.68
C TYR A 49 -6.01 -0.45 5.62
N LYS A 50 -4.82 -0.75 5.11
CA LYS A 50 -3.57 -0.51 5.81
C LYS A 50 -2.97 0.79 5.30
N TYR A 51 -2.91 1.79 6.17
CA TYR A 51 -2.24 3.04 5.82
C TYR A 51 -0.72 2.86 5.90
N LEU A 52 -0.02 3.31 4.86
CA LEU A 52 1.44 3.26 4.78
C LEU A 52 2.05 4.66 4.82
N GLU A 53 3.06 4.81 5.67
CA GLU A 53 3.93 5.98 5.73
C GLU A 53 5.05 5.88 4.68
N VAL A 54 5.70 7.01 4.39
CA VAL A 54 6.73 7.11 3.33
C VAL A 54 7.90 6.13 3.55
N GLU A 55 8.31 5.91 4.79
CA GLU A 55 9.34 4.93 5.14
C GLU A 55 8.94 3.50 4.72
N GLN A 56 7.67 3.16 4.91
CA GLN A 56 7.13 1.85 4.53
C GLN A 56 6.96 1.74 3.01
N LEU A 57 6.60 2.82 2.33
CA LEU A 57 6.52 2.86 0.87
C LEU A 57 7.86 2.57 0.20
N ASN A 58 8.96 3.06 0.79
CA ASN A 58 10.32 2.83 0.31
C ASN A 58 10.91 1.47 0.74
N SER A 59 10.19 0.69 1.54
CA SER A 59 10.66 -0.63 1.97
C SER A 59 10.66 -1.63 0.80
N LEU A 60 11.66 -2.51 0.81
CA LEU A 60 11.75 -3.63 -0.12
C LEU A 60 10.65 -4.66 0.18
N MET A 61 10.07 -5.21 -0.88
CA MET A 61 9.13 -6.32 -0.76
C MET A 61 9.83 -7.57 -0.22
N THR A 62 9.26 -8.17 0.83
CA THR A 62 9.72 -9.47 1.31
C THR A 62 9.19 -10.60 0.44
N TYR A 63 9.89 -11.73 0.43
CA TYR A 63 9.42 -12.93 -0.28
C TYR A 63 8.05 -13.40 0.23
N GLU A 64 7.81 -13.27 1.55
CA GLU A 64 6.53 -13.62 2.17
C GLU A 64 5.38 -12.76 1.62
N GLN A 65 5.58 -11.44 1.54
CA GLN A 65 4.61 -10.51 0.94
C GLN A 65 4.31 -10.90 -0.51
N ILE A 66 5.34 -11.17 -1.31
CA ILE A 66 5.18 -11.57 -2.71
C ILE A 66 4.42 -12.90 -2.82
N SER A 67 4.73 -13.88 -1.96
CA SER A 67 4.08 -15.20 -2.01
C SER A 67 2.60 -15.17 -1.62
N ASN A 68 2.18 -14.17 -0.85
CA ASN A 68 0.81 -13.96 -0.42
C ASN A 68 -0.03 -13.13 -1.41
N LEU A 69 0.57 -12.62 -2.50
CA LEU A 69 -0.14 -11.99 -3.61
C LEU A 69 -0.99 -13.02 -4.37
N HIS A 70 -2.09 -12.55 -4.98
CA HIS A 70 -2.87 -13.34 -5.93
C HIS A 70 -2.04 -13.70 -7.17
N GLU A 71 -2.41 -14.77 -7.87
CA GLU A 71 -1.64 -15.25 -9.04
C GLU A 71 -1.43 -14.16 -10.11
N ASP A 72 -2.48 -13.38 -10.39
CA ASP A 72 -2.39 -12.25 -11.34
C ASP A 72 -1.41 -11.16 -10.88
N GLU A 73 -1.43 -10.83 -9.59
CA GLU A 73 -0.52 -9.86 -8.98
C GLU A 73 0.93 -10.39 -9.02
N GLN A 74 1.14 -11.68 -8.74
CA GLN A 74 2.46 -12.31 -8.88
C GLN A 74 2.95 -12.29 -10.34
N ASN A 75 2.06 -12.43 -11.32
CA ASN A 75 2.40 -12.35 -12.74
C ASN A 75 2.75 -10.92 -13.16
N GLN A 76 2.04 -9.91 -12.64
CA GLN A 76 2.42 -8.50 -12.82
C GLN A 76 3.78 -8.19 -12.19
N MET A 77 4.06 -8.71 -10.99
CA MET A 77 5.37 -8.57 -10.32
C MET A 77 6.51 -9.14 -11.18
N LYS A 78 6.31 -10.31 -11.82
CA LYS A 78 7.33 -10.91 -12.70
C LYS A 78 7.61 -10.05 -13.95
N TYR A 79 6.58 -9.40 -14.47
CA TYR A 79 6.67 -8.57 -15.67
C TYR A 79 7.28 -7.19 -15.37
N TRP A 80 6.76 -6.48 -14.37
CA TRP A 80 7.18 -5.11 -14.03
C TRP A 80 8.40 -5.05 -13.10
N LYS A 81 8.70 -6.12 -12.38
CA LYS A 81 9.83 -6.24 -11.43
C LYS A 81 9.96 -5.07 -10.43
N PRO A 82 8.86 -4.57 -9.83
CA PRO A 82 8.97 -3.55 -8.81
C PRO A 82 9.75 -4.10 -7.61
N GLN A 83 10.57 -3.25 -7.00
CA GLN A 83 11.41 -3.58 -5.85
C GLN A 83 10.76 -3.09 -4.55
N THR A 84 10.04 -1.97 -4.61
CA THR A 84 9.46 -1.29 -3.44
C THR A 84 7.93 -1.31 -3.45
N ILE A 85 7.33 -1.13 -2.27
CA ILE A 85 5.87 -1.04 -2.13
C ILE A 85 5.31 0.17 -2.91
N LYS A 86 6.04 1.28 -2.94
CA LYS A 86 5.71 2.47 -3.73
C LYS A 86 5.44 2.16 -5.20
N GLU A 87 6.31 1.37 -5.82
CA GLU A 87 6.21 1.03 -7.25
C GLU A 87 4.99 0.15 -7.56
N ILE A 88 4.55 -0.67 -6.60
CA ILE A 88 3.36 -1.53 -6.74
C ILE A 88 2.07 -0.70 -6.64
N ILE A 89 2.02 0.24 -5.69
CA ILE A 89 0.87 1.14 -5.54
C ILE A 89 0.71 2.01 -6.78
N PHE A 90 1.83 2.52 -7.32
CA PHE A 90 1.84 3.30 -8.55
C PHE A 90 1.22 2.52 -9.72
N ASN A 91 1.60 1.25 -9.89
CA ASN A 91 1.14 0.43 -11.00
C ASN A 91 -0.32 -0.07 -10.89
N ASN A 92 -0.96 0.01 -9.72
CA ASN A 92 -2.38 -0.33 -9.56
C ASN A 92 -3.31 0.87 -9.80
N TRP A 93 -2.76 2.06 -10.02
CA TRP A 93 -3.50 3.29 -10.30
C TRP A 93 -3.61 3.62 -11.80
N ASP A 94 -2.86 2.91 -12.66
CA ASP A 94 -2.91 3.00 -14.14
C ASP A 94 -3.64 1.77 -14.72
#